data_AF-A0A936B8W8-F1
#
_entry.id   AF-A0A936B8W8-F1
#
_cell.length_a   1.000
_cell.length_b   1.000
_cell.length_c   1.000
_cell.angle_alpha   90.00
_cell.angle_beta   90.00
_cell.angle_gamma   90.00
#
_symmetry.space_group_name_H-M   'P 1'
#
loop_
_entity.id
_entity.type
_entity.pdbx_description
1 polymer ?
#
loop_
_entity_poly.entity_id
_entity_poly.type
_entity_poly.pdbx_seq_one_letter_code
_entity_poly.pdbx_strand_id
1 'polypeptide(L)'
;MSRDDVARLESDLGAVYAEFTEAGADGKPIIQQARDMEAPVLFFKEGGLSGIQLDHHSRFDVRFGDVSVFGGHSRDILAALENANGGALFGLGAVLFAGLAVSTNGFFAGADPQGAPVFWDDLPDRPAKVVNLEMRGAYDPYLQNYAAISFKG
;
A
#
# COMPACT_ATOMS: atom_id res chain seq x y z
N MET A 1 8.19 -15.75 3.12
CA MET A 1 9.50 -15.47 3.74
C MET A 1 9.31 -15.50 5.26
N SER A 2 10.15 -16.20 6.01
CA SER A 2 10.03 -16.25 7.48
C SER A 2 10.58 -14.99 8.15
N ARG A 3 10.31 -14.79 9.44
CA ARG A 3 10.96 -13.72 10.23
C ARG A 3 12.48 -13.83 10.21
N ASP A 4 13.02 -15.04 10.31
CA ASP A 4 14.47 -15.28 10.28
C ASP A 4 15.09 -14.94 8.92
N ASP A 5 14.38 -15.21 7.83
CA ASP A 5 14.83 -14.81 6.50
C ASP A 5 14.88 -13.28 6.36
N VAL A 6 13.86 -12.57 6.87
CA VAL A 6 13.83 -11.11 6.85
C VAL A 6 14.89 -10.50 7.78
N ALA A 7 15.19 -11.13 8.92
CA ALA A 7 16.24 -10.68 9.83
C ALA A 7 17.62 -10.65 9.14
N ARG A 8 17.87 -11.53 8.17
CA ARG A 8 19.11 -11.53 7.37
C ARG A 8 19.24 -10.32 6.45
N LEU A 9 18.15 -9.58 6.20
CA LEU A 9 18.12 -8.37 5.38
C LEU A 9 18.36 -7.09 6.20
N GLU A 10 18.81 -7.19 7.46
CA GLU A 10 19.01 -6.03 8.34
C GLU A 10 19.95 -4.97 7.75
N SER A 11 20.99 -5.36 7.00
CA SER A 11 21.86 -4.38 6.31
C SER A 11 21.08 -3.49 5.34
N ASP A 12 20.06 -4.06 4.70
CA ASP A 12 19.28 -3.44 3.65
C ASP A 12 18.01 -2.80 4.17
N LEU A 13 17.52 -3.20 5.35
CA LEU A 13 16.27 -2.70 5.95
C LEU A 13 16.50 -1.89 7.22
N GLY A 14 17.73 -1.82 7.72
CA GLY A 14 18.05 -1.24 9.01
C GLY A 14 17.60 -2.11 10.19
N ALA A 15 18.11 -1.73 11.37
CA ALA A 15 17.78 -2.38 12.63
C ALA A 15 16.29 -2.21 12.98
N VAL A 16 15.79 -3.08 13.85
CA VAL A 16 14.43 -2.95 14.41
C VAL A 16 14.38 -1.75 15.34
N TYR A 17 13.51 -0.80 15.04
CA TYR A 17 13.28 0.37 15.90
C TYR A 17 12.14 0.11 16.88
N ALA A 18 11.02 -0.44 16.39
CA ALA A 18 9.86 -0.76 17.21
C ALA A 18 9.09 -1.96 16.66
N GLU A 19 8.44 -2.69 17.57
CA GLU A 19 7.57 -3.81 17.22
C GLU A 19 6.23 -3.65 17.96
N PHE A 20 5.15 -3.81 17.21
CA PHE A 20 3.78 -3.73 17.71
C PHE A 20 3.04 -5.01 17.35
N THR A 21 2.07 -5.41 18.17
CA THR A 21 1.20 -6.54 17.86
C THR A 21 -0.24 -6.09 17.96
N GLU A 22 -1.01 -6.40 16.94
CA GLU A 22 -2.45 -6.14 16.88
C GLU A 22 -3.22 -7.41 16.52
N ALA A 23 -4.52 -7.40 16.81
CA ALA A 23 -5.41 -8.47 16.35
C ALA A 23 -5.76 -8.24 14.88
N GLY A 24 -5.41 -9.20 14.02
CA GLY A 24 -5.92 -9.25 12.66
C GLY A 24 -7.42 -9.55 12.64
N ALA A 25 -8.06 -9.33 11.49
CA ALA A 25 -9.51 -9.52 11.37
C ALA A 25 -9.99 -10.96 11.54
N ASP A 26 -9.11 -11.94 11.37
CA ASP A 26 -9.37 -13.34 11.69
C ASP A 26 -9.04 -13.70 13.15
N GLY A 27 -8.82 -12.69 13.99
CA GLY A 27 -8.43 -12.83 15.39
C GLY A 27 -6.99 -13.29 15.62
N LYS A 28 -6.23 -13.55 14.55
CA LYS A 28 -4.83 -13.96 14.66
C LYS A 28 -3.93 -12.73 14.83
N PRO A 29 -2.85 -12.82 15.63
CA PRO A 29 -1.96 -11.70 15.82
C PRO A 29 -1.24 -11.33 14.52
N ILE A 30 -1.18 -10.03 14.23
CA ILE A 30 -0.32 -9.42 13.22
C ILE A 30 0.76 -8.66 13.97
N ILE A 31 2.02 -8.93 13.63
CA ILE A 31 3.17 -8.23 14.17
C ILE A 31 3.59 -7.20 13.15
N GLN A 32 3.62 -5.93 13.55
CA GLN A 32 4.16 -4.83 12.77
C GLN A 32 5.57 -4.52 13.26
N GLN A 33 6.53 -4.47 12.34
CA GLN A 33 7.91 -4.19 12.64
C GLN A 33 8.33 -2.91 11.93
N ALA A 34 8.40 -1.82 12.69
CA ALA A 34 9.01 -0.57 12.26
C ALA A 34 10.53 -0.70 12.42
N ARG A 35 11.25 -0.42 11.35
CA ARG A 35 12.72 -0.44 11.34
C ARG A 35 13.23 0.98 11.39
N ASP A 36 14.48 1.18 10.99
CA ASP A 36 15.02 2.52 10.71
C ASP A 36 13.96 3.42 10.04
N MET A 37 13.94 4.73 10.34
CA MET A 37 12.83 5.62 9.96
C MET A 37 12.63 5.74 8.44
N GLU A 38 13.66 5.39 7.66
CA GLU A 38 13.62 5.36 6.19
C GLU A 38 13.36 3.96 5.63
N ALA A 39 13.00 2.99 6.45
CA ALA A 39 12.71 1.62 6.04
C ALA A 39 11.20 1.34 6.06
N PRO A 40 10.73 0.41 5.21
CA PRO A 40 9.33 0.05 5.20
C PRO A 40 8.92 -0.65 6.50
N VAL A 41 7.65 -0.49 6.87
CA VAL A 41 7.05 -1.26 7.96
C VAL A 41 6.70 -2.65 7.44
N LEU A 42 7.14 -3.68 8.16
CA LEU A 42 6.93 -5.07 7.78
C LEU A 42 5.83 -5.69 8.63
N PHE A 43 4.91 -6.41 7.99
CA PHE A 43 3.81 -7.11 8.65
C PHE A 43 4.08 -8.61 8.63
N PHE A 44 3.97 -9.25 9.79
CA PHE A 44 4.09 -10.69 9.92
C PHE A 44 2.83 -11.28 10.50
N LYS A 45 2.41 -12.40 9.92
CA LYS A 45 1.27 -13.18 10.38
C LYS A 45 1.66 -14.66 10.37
N GLU A 46 1.35 -15.35 11.47
CA GLU A 46 1.70 -16.77 11.63
C GLU A 46 3.19 -17.08 11.39
N GLY A 47 4.07 -16.13 11.74
CA GLY A 47 5.53 -16.25 11.60
C GLY A 47 6.09 -15.98 10.20
N GLY A 48 5.23 -15.70 9.21
CA GLY A 48 5.62 -15.34 7.84
C GLY A 48 5.38 -13.85 7.54
N LEU A 49 6.21 -13.29 6.66
CA LEU A 49 5.97 -11.95 6.07
C LEU A 49 4.65 -11.98 5.29
N SER A 50 3.71 -11.14 5.71
CA SER A 50 2.38 -11.02 5.13
C SER A 50 2.15 -9.72 4.38
N GLY A 51 2.93 -8.68 4.68
CA GLY A 51 2.83 -7.40 4.01
C GLY A 51 4.03 -6.48 4.24
N ILE A 52 4.15 -5.46 3.40
CA ILE A 52 5.16 -4.40 3.45
C ILE A 52 4.42 -3.09 3.20
N GLN A 53 4.56 -2.12 4.11
CA GLN A 53 4.06 -0.77 3.92
C GLN A 53 5.22 0.18 3.64
N LEU A 54 5.07 0.95 2.57
CA LEU A 54 6.01 1.98 2.15
C LEU A 54 5.30 3.32 2.13
N ASP A 55 6.03 4.37 2.48
CA ASP A 55 5.58 5.75 2.35
C ASP A 55 6.71 6.63 1.78
N HIS A 56 6.45 7.93 1.66
CA HIS A 56 7.42 8.89 1.16
C HIS A 56 8.70 9.06 2.02
N HIS A 57 8.74 8.54 3.24
CA HIS A 57 9.95 8.51 4.06
C HIS A 57 10.82 7.29 3.76
N SER A 58 10.24 6.25 3.15
CA SER A 58 10.96 5.05 2.77
C SER A 58 12.03 5.35 1.72
N ARG A 59 13.28 4.92 1.94
CA ARG A 59 14.42 5.09 1.00
C ARG A 59 14.29 4.33 -0.31
N PHE A 60 13.27 3.47 -0.41
CA PHE A 60 12.97 2.68 -1.58
C PHE A 60 11.96 3.41 -2.45
N ASP A 61 12.38 3.83 -3.65
CA ASP A 61 11.45 4.26 -4.68
C ASP A 61 10.84 3.03 -5.36
N VAL A 62 9.52 2.98 -5.44
CA VAL A 62 8.79 1.97 -6.23
C VAL A 62 8.47 2.61 -7.58
N ARG A 63 8.82 1.94 -8.67
CA ARG A 63 8.66 2.48 -10.03
C ARG A 63 7.85 1.55 -10.92
N PHE A 64 6.96 2.14 -11.71
CA PHE A 64 6.21 1.46 -12.78
C PHE A 64 6.55 2.11 -14.11
N GLY A 65 7.51 1.53 -14.84
CA GLY A 65 8.15 2.21 -15.96
C GLY A 65 8.88 3.47 -15.49
N ASP A 66 8.54 4.62 -16.08
CA ASP A 66 9.15 5.90 -15.75
C ASP A 66 8.45 6.64 -14.59
N VAL A 67 7.39 6.07 -14.03
CA VAL A 67 6.60 6.70 -12.95
C VAL A 67 7.13 6.26 -11.58
N SER A 68 7.60 7.23 -10.78
CA SER A 68 7.87 7.04 -9.35
C SER A 68 6.57 7.11 -8.55
N VAL A 69 6.34 6.14 -7.67
CA VAL A 69 5.16 6.07 -6.80
C VAL A 69 5.11 7.22 -5.79
N PHE A 70 6.26 7.69 -5.30
CA PHE A 70 6.29 8.77 -4.30
C PHE A 70 6.62 10.14 -4.91
N GLY A 71 7.28 10.18 -6.08
CA GLY A 71 7.61 11.41 -6.79
C GLY A 71 6.59 11.84 -7.86
N GLY A 72 5.69 10.95 -8.29
CA GLY A 72 4.72 11.22 -9.34
C GLY A 72 3.39 11.80 -8.85
N HIS A 73 2.60 12.32 -9.80
CA HIS A 73 1.22 12.73 -9.53
C HIS A 73 0.32 11.50 -9.32
N SER A 74 -0.60 11.58 -8.35
CA SER A 74 -1.44 10.45 -7.92
C SER A 74 -2.23 9.84 -9.07
N ARG A 75 -2.77 10.67 -9.96
CA ARG A 75 -3.48 10.21 -11.17
C ARG A 75 -2.61 9.29 -12.03
N ASP A 76 -1.38 9.70 -12.33
CA ASP A 76 -0.50 8.97 -13.24
C ASP A 76 -0.07 7.64 -12.64
N ILE A 77 0.20 7.63 -11.33
CA ILE A 77 0.57 6.43 -10.57
C ILE A 77 -0.60 5.44 -10.52
N LEU A 78 -1.80 5.91 -10.16
CA LEU A 78 -2.98 5.06 -10.08
C LEU A 78 -3.39 4.53 -11.46
N ALA A 79 -3.24 5.31 -12.52
CA ALA A 79 -3.49 4.87 -13.89
C ALA A 79 -2.46 3.82 -14.35
N ALA A 80 -1.17 3.99 -14.02
CA ALA A 80 -0.13 2.99 -14.30
C ALA A 80 -0.41 1.66 -13.57
N LEU A 81 -0.76 1.72 -12.28
CA LEU A 81 -1.15 0.56 -11.49
C LEU A 81 -2.40 -0.12 -12.05
N GLU A 82 -3.42 0.65 -12.42
CA GLU A 82 -4.65 0.12 -13.01
C GLU A 82 -4.38 -0.61 -14.34
N ASN A 83 -3.50 -0.04 -15.18
CA ASN A 83 -3.09 -0.67 -16.44
C ASN A 83 -2.34 -1.98 -16.20
N ALA A 84 -1.42 -2.02 -15.25
CA ALA A 84 -0.68 -3.23 -14.91
C ALA A 84 -1.57 -4.30 -14.25
N ASN A 85 -2.56 -3.87 -13.46
CA ASN A 85 -3.46 -4.76 -12.73
C ASN A 85 -4.64 -5.28 -13.58
N GLY A 86 -5.07 -4.52 -14.60
CA GLY A 86 -6.27 -4.80 -15.39
C GLY A 86 -7.56 -4.19 -14.82
N GLY A 87 -7.45 -3.27 -13.87
CA GLY A 87 -8.58 -2.59 -13.21
C GLY A 87 -8.22 -2.09 -11.81
N ALA A 88 -9.10 -1.30 -11.20
CA ALA A 88 -8.91 -0.79 -9.85
C ALA A 88 -10.23 -0.86 -9.06
N LEU A 89 -10.10 -1.02 -7.75
CA LEU A 89 -11.21 -1.04 -6.81
C LEU A 89 -10.99 0.04 -5.76
N PHE A 90 -12.03 0.78 -5.37
CA PHE A 90 -11.95 1.79 -4.31
C PHE A 90 -12.94 1.47 -3.19
N GLY A 91 -12.47 1.54 -1.95
CA GLY A 91 -13.23 1.24 -0.75
C GLY A 91 -12.36 1.39 0.49
N LEU A 92 -12.99 1.62 1.64
CA LEU A 92 -12.30 1.71 2.94
C LEU A 92 -11.14 2.74 2.96
N GLY A 93 -11.21 3.79 2.13
CA GLY A 93 -10.16 4.81 2.02
C GLY A 93 -8.92 4.39 1.22
N ALA A 94 -8.95 3.25 0.55
CA ALA A 94 -7.85 2.70 -0.22
C ALA A 94 -8.26 2.37 -1.66
N VAL A 95 -7.31 2.51 -2.59
CA VAL A 95 -7.42 1.92 -3.94
C VAL A 95 -6.70 0.59 -3.94
N LEU A 96 -7.36 -0.45 -4.43
CA LEU A 96 -6.90 -1.82 -4.44
C LEU A 96 -6.66 -2.31 -5.88
N PHE A 97 -5.48 -2.92 -6.06
CA PHE A 97 -5.01 -3.58 -7.27
C PHE A 97 -4.78 -5.07 -6.96
N ALA A 98 -5.88 -5.83 -6.89
CA ALA A 98 -5.87 -7.20 -6.36
C ALA A 98 -4.95 -8.18 -7.12
N GLY A 99 -4.83 -8.04 -8.44
CA GLY A 99 -3.94 -8.86 -9.27
C GLY A 99 -2.45 -8.62 -8.98
N LEU A 100 -2.10 -7.40 -8.57
CA LEU A 100 -0.77 -7.01 -8.11
C LEU A 100 -0.53 -7.24 -6.62
N ALA A 101 -1.58 -7.53 -5.85
CA ALA A 101 -1.57 -7.54 -4.39
C ALA A 101 -1.05 -6.22 -3.79
N VAL A 102 -1.48 -5.10 -4.38
CA VAL A 102 -1.11 -3.75 -3.96
C VAL A 102 -2.34 -2.99 -3.52
N SER A 103 -2.24 -2.24 -2.42
CA SER A 103 -3.18 -1.17 -2.10
C SER A 103 -2.48 0.16 -1.89
N THR A 104 -3.21 1.25 -2.07
CA THR A 104 -2.67 2.60 -1.93
C THR A 104 -3.62 3.49 -1.12
N ASN A 105 -3.07 4.24 -0.17
CA ASN A 105 -3.79 5.24 0.64
C ASN A 105 -3.17 6.62 0.41
N GLY A 106 -3.98 7.68 0.52
CA GLY A 106 -3.49 9.05 0.36
C GLY A 106 -3.22 9.49 -1.09
N PHE A 107 -3.64 8.70 -2.09
CA PHE A 107 -3.58 9.07 -3.50
C PHE A 107 -4.92 9.61 -4.03
N PHE A 108 -6.00 8.93 -3.67
CA PHE A 108 -7.35 9.19 -4.16
C PHE A 108 -8.26 9.66 -3.02
N ALA A 109 -8.95 10.79 -3.22
CA ALA A 109 -9.82 11.41 -2.22
C ALA A 109 -11.29 11.02 -2.37
N GLY A 110 -11.68 10.52 -3.55
CA GLY A 110 -13.06 10.17 -3.89
C GLY A 110 -13.46 10.74 -5.23
N ALA A 111 -14.75 10.64 -5.57
CA ALA A 111 -15.30 11.27 -6.75
C ALA A 111 -15.97 12.60 -6.41
N ASP A 112 -15.91 13.57 -7.33
CA ASP A 112 -16.69 14.79 -7.25
C ASP A 112 -18.20 14.52 -7.51
N PRO A 113 -19.09 15.51 -7.35
CA PRO A 113 -20.52 15.33 -7.61
C PRO A 113 -20.86 14.93 -9.07
N GLN A 114 -19.94 15.11 -10.00
CA GLN A 114 -20.07 14.72 -11.41
C GLN A 114 -19.49 13.32 -11.68
N GLY A 115 -18.91 12.67 -10.66
CA GLY A 115 -18.30 11.35 -10.75
C GLY A 115 -16.84 11.38 -11.23
N ALA A 116 -16.22 12.54 -11.39
CA ALA A 116 -14.83 12.65 -11.78
C ALA A 116 -13.90 12.34 -10.59
N PRO A 117 -12.77 11.65 -10.80
CA PRO A 117 -11.86 11.31 -9.73
C PRO A 117 -11.16 12.57 -9.16
N VAL A 118 -11.14 12.70 -7.84
CA VAL A 118 -10.45 13.73 -7.07
C VAL A 118 -9.24 13.12 -6.38
N PHE A 119 -8.09 13.78 -6.48
CA PHE A 119 -6.83 13.30 -5.90
C PHE A 119 -6.41 14.16 -4.71
N TRP A 120 -5.75 13.56 -3.73
CA TRP A 120 -5.25 14.29 -2.56
C TRP A 120 -4.19 15.33 -2.94
N ASP A 121 -3.44 15.12 -4.03
CA ASP A 121 -2.47 16.09 -4.54
C ASP A 121 -3.10 17.47 -4.85
N ASP A 122 -4.39 17.51 -5.19
CA ASP A 122 -5.12 18.73 -5.54
C ASP A 122 -5.74 19.43 -4.33
N LEU A 123 -5.67 18.82 -3.15
CA LEU A 123 -6.32 19.29 -1.94
C LEU A 123 -5.31 19.93 -0.96
N PRO A 124 -5.77 20.81 -0.06
CA PRO A 124 -4.91 21.45 0.94
C PRO A 124 -4.48 20.50 2.07
N ASP A 125 -5.33 19.56 2.44
CA ASP A 125 -5.00 18.49 3.39
C ASP A 125 -4.49 17.29 2.60
N ARG A 126 -3.17 17.08 2.61
CA ARG A 126 -2.51 16.04 1.82
C ARG A 126 -2.01 14.96 2.77
N PRO A 127 -2.78 13.88 3.01
CA PRO A 127 -2.27 12.75 3.76
C PRO A 127 -1.03 12.17 3.06
N ALA A 128 -0.19 11.48 3.82
CA ALA A 128 0.95 10.78 3.25
C ALA A 128 0.49 9.74 2.22
N LYS A 129 1.21 9.67 1.10
CA LYS A 129 1.08 8.59 0.12
C LYS A 129 1.66 7.33 0.73
N VAL A 130 0.83 6.30 0.85
CA VAL A 130 1.21 5.00 1.42
C VAL A 130 0.87 3.91 0.43
N VAL A 131 1.81 3.00 0.20
CA VAL A 131 1.63 1.80 -0.61
C VAL A 131 1.84 0.58 0.26
N ASN A 132 0.85 -0.32 0.24
CA ASN A 132 0.96 -1.62 0.89
C ASN A 132 1.12 -2.69 -0.19
N LEU A 133 2.19 -3.48 -0.07
CA LEU A 133 2.38 -4.74 -0.77
C LEU A 133 1.89 -5.84 0.17
N GLU A 134 0.88 -6.58 -0.26
CA GLU A 134 0.26 -7.60 0.57
C GLU A 134 0.43 -8.99 -0.03
N MET A 135 0.14 -10.02 0.75
CA MET A 135 -0.07 -11.34 0.18
C MET A 135 -1.27 -11.37 -0.75
N ARG A 136 -1.17 -12.16 -1.83
CA ARG A 136 -2.30 -12.42 -2.72
C ARG A 136 -3.49 -12.96 -1.91
N GLY A 137 -4.66 -12.38 -2.15
CA GLY A 137 -5.90 -12.73 -1.47
C GLY A 137 -6.10 -12.06 -0.10
N ALA A 138 -5.18 -11.20 0.36
CA ALA A 138 -5.33 -10.49 1.64
C ALA A 138 -6.62 -9.66 1.74
N TYR A 139 -7.15 -9.22 0.60
CA TYR A 139 -8.36 -8.40 0.53
C TYR A 139 -9.63 -9.19 0.20
N ASP A 140 -9.55 -10.49 -0.11
CA ASP A 140 -10.71 -11.30 -0.50
C ASP A 140 -11.89 -11.20 0.48
N PRO A 141 -11.68 -11.18 1.81
CA PRO A 141 -12.77 -11.03 2.78
C PRO A 141 -13.44 -9.65 2.78
N TYR A 142 -12.87 -8.65 2.10
CA TYR A 142 -13.36 -7.27 2.10
C TYR A 142 -13.81 -6.79 0.73
N LEU A 143 -13.64 -7.57 -0.34
CA LEU A 143 -13.94 -7.12 -1.70
C LEU A 143 -15.36 -6.58 -1.87
N GLN A 144 -16.32 -7.06 -1.06
CA GLN A 144 -17.70 -6.53 -1.03
C GLN A 144 -17.81 -5.06 -0.61
N ASN A 145 -16.80 -4.52 0.08
CA ASN A 145 -16.75 -3.13 0.53
C ASN A 145 -16.07 -2.20 -0.50
N TYR A 146 -15.69 -2.73 -1.66
CA TYR A 146 -15.03 -1.98 -2.71
C TYR A 146 -15.90 -1.93 -3.98
N ALA A 147 -15.81 -0.81 -4.69
CA ALA A 147 -16.45 -0.59 -5.98
C ALA A 147 -15.40 -0.39 -7.08
N ALA A 148 -15.72 -0.79 -8.31
CA ALA A 148 -14.84 -0.54 -9.45
C ALA A 148 -14.64 0.96 -9.68
N ILE A 149 -13.41 1.33 -10.00
CA ILE A 149 -13.02 2.69 -10.36
C ILE A 149 -12.04 2.67 -11.53
N SER A 150 -12.01 3.76 -12.30
CA SER A 150 -11.06 3.98 -13.38
C SER A 150 -10.38 5.34 -13.22
N PHE A 151 -9.07 5.35 -13.39
CA PHE A 151 -8.23 6.55 -13.45
C PHE A 151 -7.73 6.83 -14.86
N LYS A 152 -8.09 5.96 -15.82
CA LYS A 152 -7.89 6.16 -17.24
C LYS A 152 -8.85 7.24 -17.72
N GLY A 153 -8.30 8.35 -18.19
CA GLY A 153 -9.00 9.49 -18.77
C GLY A 153 -8.02 10.46 -19.40
#